data_AF-A0A6B0QWI7-F1
#
_entry.id   AF-A0A6B0QWI7-F1
#
_cell.length_a   1.000
_cell.length_b   1.000
_cell.length_c   1.000
_cell.angle_alpha   90.00
_cell.angle_beta   90.00
_cell.angle_gamma   90.00
#
_symmetry.space_group_name_H-M   'P 1'
#
loop_
_entity.id
_entity.type
_entity.pdbx_description
1 polymer ?
#
loop_
_entity_poly.entity_id
_entity_poly.type
_entity_poly.pdbx_seq_one_letter_code
_entity_poly.pdbx_strand_id
1 'polypeptide(L)'
;MGALARALLLPLLAQWLLRAAPALATAPFTLPLRVASATSRGAVPTPGPGPPAEPRADGLALALEPAGGAANFLAMVDNLQGDSGRGYYLEMQIGTPPQKLQILVDTGSSNFAVAGAPHPYIDSYFDAERSSTYRPKGFDVTVKYTQGSWTGFVGEDVVTIPKGFNSSFLVNIATIFESENFFLPGIRWNGILGLAYATLAKPSSSLETFFDSLVAQAKIPNIFSMQMCGAGLPVAGSGTNGGSLVLGGIEPTLYKGDIWYTPIKEEWYYQIEILKLEIGGQSLNLDCREYNADKAIVDSGTTLLRLPQKVFDAVVEAVARTSLIPEFSEGFWTGSQLACWTNSETPWSYFPKISIYLRDENSSRSFRITILPQLYIQPMMGAGLNYECYRFGISPSTNALVIGATVMEGFYVVFDRAQKRVGFAASPCAEIAGAPVSEISGPFSTEDIASNCVPALPLNEPVLWIVSYTLMSVCGVILLVLITLLLLPVRCRHHPRDPEVVNDESSLVRHRWK
;
A
#
# COMPACT_ATOMS: atom_id res chain seq x y z
N MET A 1 -80.98 31.24 0.45
CA MET A 1 -80.05 30.64 -0.54
C MET A 1 -79.03 31.72 -0.87
N GLY A 2 -77.71 31.59 -0.76
CA GLY A 2 -76.83 30.44 -0.55
C GLY A 2 -75.47 30.82 -1.14
N ALA A 3 -74.49 31.06 -0.26
CA ALA A 3 -73.02 31.02 -0.45
C ALA A 3 -72.38 31.64 -1.72
N LEU A 4 -72.28 32.96 -1.76
CA LEU A 4 -71.14 33.71 -2.30
C LEU A 4 -70.68 34.69 -1.20
N ALA A 5 -69.36 34.93 -1.09
CA ALA A 5 -68.66 35.84 -0.18
C ALA A 5 -68.08 35.28 1.13
N ARG A 6 -66.82 35.69 1.40
CA ARG A 6 -65.90 35.45 2.53
C ARG A 6 -64.89 34.31 2.32
N ALA A 7 -63.57 34.48 2.39
CA ALA A 7 -62.64 35.62 2.55
C ALA A 7 -61.23 34.95 2.43
N LEU A 8 -60.23 35.34 1.63
CA LEU A 8 -59.72 36.69 1.29
C LEU A 8 -59.56 37.54 2.54
N LEU A 9 -58.58 37.24 3.42
CA LEU A 9 -58.03 38.19 4.42
C LEU A 9 -56.87 37.64 5.31
N LEU A 10 -55.86 36.96 4.76
CA LEU A 10 -54.64 36.68 5.54
C LEU A 10 -53.26 36.85 4.86
N PRO A 11 -53.09 37.14 3.56
CA PRO A 11 -51.74 37.38 3.02
C PRO A 11 -51.33 38.87 2.92
N LEU A 12 -52.05 39.83 3.54
CA LEU A 12 -51.83 41.27 3.31
C LEU A 12 -51.24 42.09 4.48
N LEU A 13 -50.80 41.45 5.57
CA LEU A 13 -50.33 42.18 6.78
C LEU A 13 -48.87 41.98 7.17
N ALA A 14 -48.09 41.13 6.49
CA ALA A 14 -46.66 40.97 6.79
C ALA A 14 -45.73 41.67 5.78
N GLN A 15 -46.27 42.19 4.67
CA GLN A 15 -45.53 42.93 3.63
C GLN A 15 -45.32 44.43 3.94
N TRP A 16 -45.59 44.88 5.17
CA TRP A 16 -45.46 46.29 5.58
C TRP A 16 -44.37 46.59 6.62
N LEU A 17 -43.48 45.63 6.95
CA LEU A 17 -42.38 45.86 7.89
C LEU A 17 -40.96 45.71 7.29
N LEU A 18 -40.83 45.69 5.96
CA LEU A 18 -39.62 46.17 5.29
C LEU A 18 -39.84 47.61 4.84
N ARG A 19 -39.43 48.58 5.66
CA ARG A 19 -38.91 49.91 5.27
C ARG A 19 -38.72 50.79 6.50
N ALA A 20 -37.51 50.75 7.06
CA ALA A 20 -36.81 51.93 7.60
C ALA A 20 -35.44 51.49 8.15
N ALA A 21 -34.44 51.41 7.28
CA ALA A 21 -33.07 51.69 7.71
C ALA A 21 -32.94 53.21 7.94
N PRO A 22 -32.09 53.64 8.87
CA PRO A 22 -30.82 54.16 8.38
C PRO A 22 -29.58 53.91 9.28
N ALA A 23 -28.46 53.87 8.57
CA ALA A 23 -27.15 54.48 8.88
C ALA A 23 -26.25 53.96 10.02
N LEU A 24 -25.03 53.65 9.56
CA LEU A 24 -23.74 53.52 10.25
C LEU A 24 -23.52 54.47 11.44
N ALA A 25 -22.87 53.94 12.48
CA ALA A 25 -21.80 54.64 13.19
C ALA A 25 -20.79 53.65 13.78
N THR A 26 -19.52 53.83 13.40
CA THR A 26 -18.31 53.20 13.93
C THR A 26 -17.89 53.83 15.25
N ALA A 27 -17.46 53.04 16.23
CA ALA A 27 -16.54 53.52 17.27
C ALA A 27 -15.69 52.35 17.84
N PRO A 28 -14.44 52.63 18.26
CA PRO A 28 -13.38 51.63 18.41
C PRO A 28 -13.27 51.13 19.85
N PHE A 29 -12.82 49.88 20.02
CA PHE A 29 -12.30 49.41 21.30
C PHE A 29 -10.90 48.85 21.12
N THR A 30 -9.94 49.55 21.72
CA THR A 30 -8.55 49.16 21.97
C THR A 30 -8.35 49.01 23.47
N LEU A 31 -7.51 48.05 23.90
CA LEU A 31 -6.65 48.02 25.11
C LEU A 31 -6.37 46.55 25.52
N PRO A 32 -5.24 46.23 26.19
CA PRO A 32 -3.85 46.45 25.82
C PRO A 32 -3.01 45.15 25.88
N LEU A 33 -1.99 45.04 25.02
CA LEU A 33 -0.86 44.15 25.25
C LEU A 33 -0.04 44.64 26.46
N ARG A 34 0.26 43.76 27.41
CA ARG A 34 1.37 43.94 28.36
C ARG A 34 2.49 42.98 27.99
N VAL A 35 3.56 43.55 27.45
CA VAL A 35 4.90 42.96 27.41
C VAL A 35 5.63 43.43 28.67
N ALA A 36 6.31 42.52 29.36
CA ALA A 36 7.30 42.86 30.38
C ALA A 36 8.55 42.00 30.18
N SER A 37 9.69 42.67 30.30
CA SER A 37 11.05 42.22 29.97
C SER A 37 11.74 41.45 31.10
N ALA A 38 12.76 40.69 30.70
CA ALA A 38 13.68 39.96 31.55
C ALA A 38 14.54 40.86 32.46
N THR A 39 14.88 40.35 33.65
CA THR A 39 16.10 40.71 34.41
C THR A 39 16.58 39.50 35.21
N SER A 40 17.91 39.38 35.32
CA SER A 40 18.64 38.22 35.83
C SER A 40 19.30 38.46 37.20
N ARG A 41 19.56 37.34 37.90
CA ARG A 41 20.71 36.98 38.77
C ARG A 41 20.54 36.92 40.30
N GLY A 42 21.04 35.77 40.79
CA GLY A 42 21.53 35.45 42.15
C GLY A 42 20.68 34.38 42.83
N ALA A 43 21.15 33.30 43.46
CA ALA A 43 22.40 32.52 43.53
C ALA A 43 22.08 31.30 44.46
N VAL A 44 22.78 30.17 44.33
CA VAL A 44 22.48 28.83 44.88
C VAL A 44 23.14 28.62 46.28
N PRO A 45 22.75 27.63 47.13
CA PRO A 45 23.46 26.33 47.19
C PRO A 45 22.58 25.05 47.40
N THR A 46 23.23 23.92 47.12
CA THR A 46 22.88 22.47 46.92
C THR A 46 22.73 21.62 48.23
N PRO A 47 22.76 20.26 48.21
CA PRO A 47 21.91 19.25 47.55
C PRO A 47 21.38 18.14 48.51
N GLY A 48 20.41 17.34 48.08
CA GLY A 48 20.00 16.08 48.73
C GLY A 48 20.06 14.88 47.77
N PRO A 49 20.21 13.62 48.24
CA PRO A 49 20.42 12.45 47.40
C PRO A 49 19.10 11.68 47.11
N GLY A 50 18.91 11.23 45.87
CA GLY A 50 17.85 10.29 45.48
C GLY A 50 18.02 9.79 44.03
N PRO A 51 17.83 8.48 43.73
CA PRO A 51 18.21 7.85 42.46
C PRO A 51 17.03 7.73 41.46
N PRO A 52 17.22 7.00 40.35
CA PRO A 52 17.66 7.49 39.05
C PRO A 52 16.49 8.02 38.20
N ALA A 53 16.72 9.13 37.49
CA ALA A 53 15.82 9.62 36.46
C ALA A 53 16.61 9.76 35.14
N GLU A 54 16.39 8.83 34.22
CA GLU A 54 16.40 9.13 32.79
C GLU A 54 14.93 9.11 32.36
N PRO A 55 14.47 10.02 31.46
CA PRO A 55 15.16 10.40 30.22
C PRO A 55 15.09 11.90 29.87
N ARG A 56 16.02 12.34 29.03
CA ARG A 56 15.84 13.37 27.97
C ARG A 56 17.18 13.59 27.28
N ALA A 57 17.35 12.95 26.13
CA ALA A 57 18.26 13.43 25.12
C ALA A 57 17.42 14.23 24.13
N ASP A 58 17.60 15.55 24.18
CA ASP A 58 17.12 16.48 23.15
C ASP A 58 17.68 16.09 21.78
N GLY A 59 16.90 16.43 20.75
CA GLY A 59 17.06 15.99 19.37
C GLY A 59 18.40 16.30 18.68
N LEU A 60 18.52 15.71 17.49
CA LEU A 60 19.71 15.54 16.64
C LEU A 60 20.54 14.29 16.97
N ALA A 61 19.93 13.11 16.83
CA ALA A 61 20.65 12.02 16.20
C ALA A 61 20.78 12.39 14.71
N LEU A 62 21.89 13.07 14.37
CA LEU A 62 22.39 13.03 12.99
C LEU A 62 22.38 11.56 12.59
N ALA A 63 21.75 11.27 11.46
CA ALA A 63 21.75 9.94 10.89
C ALA A 63 23.17 9.38 11.02
N LEU A 64 23.33 8.26 11.72
CA LEU A 64 24.64 7.62 11.84
C LEU A 64 25.03 7.22 10.42
N GLU A 65 25.75 8.11 9.73
CA GLU A 65 26.38 7.77 8.46
C GLU A 65 27.14 6.48 8.73
N PRO A 66 26.96 5.44 7.90
CA PRO A 66 27.59 4.16 8.13
C PRO A 66 29.09 4.39 8.31
N ALA A 67 29.63 3.88 9.42
CA ALA A 67 31.04 3.99 9.75
C ALA A 67 31.86 3.44 8.57
N GLY A 68 32.41 4.33 7.73
CA GLY A 68 33.04 3.96 6.46
C GLY A 68 32.79 4.89 5.28
N GLY A 69 31.90 5.90 5.37
CA GLY A 69 31.75 6.95 4.34
C GLY A 69 31.24 6.45 2.98
N ALA A 70 30.58 5.29 2.95
CA ALA A 70 30.09 4.67 1.71
C ALA A 70 28.81 5.34 1.18
N ALA A 71 27.95 5.87 2.06
CA ALA A 71 26.68 6.51 1.71
C ALA A 71 26.59 7.90 2.34
N ASN A 72 26.11 8.89 1.57
CA ASN A 72 25.84 10.25 2.04
C ASN A 72 24.33 10.53 1.92
N PHE A 73 23.61 10.56 3.05
CA PHE A 73 22.16 10.70 3.05
C PHE A 73 21.69 12.09 2.63
N LEU A 74 22.45 13.14 2.99
CA LEU A 74 22.16 14.50 2.54
C LEU A 74 22.27 14.63 1.01
N ALA A 75 23.19 13.89 0.39
CA ALA A 75 23.31 13.84 -1.07
C ALA A 75 22.14 13.10 -1.75
N MET A 76 21.37 12.30 -1.00
CA MET A 76 20.17 11.61 -1.47
C MET A 76 18.88 12.44 -1.32
N VAL A 77 18.96 13.64 -0.73
CA VAL A 77 17.84 14.58 -0.72
C VAL A 77 17.58 15.10 -2.14
N ASP A 78 16.30 15.17 -2.53
CA ASP A 78 15.84 15.58 -3.86
C ASP A 78 16.45 14.73 -5.01
N ASN A 79 16.65 13.43 -4.77
CA ASN A 79 17.15 12.49 -5.78
C ASN A 79 16.05 11.80 -6.60
N LEU A 80 14.78 12.02 -6.27
CA LEU A 80 13.64 11.56 -7.05
C LEU A 80 13.06 12.67 -7.93
N GLN A 81 12.53 12.26 -9.07
CA GLN A 81 11.68 13.05 -9.96
C GLN A 81 10.36 12.29 -10.18
N GLY A 82 9.36 12.95 -10.75
CA GLY A 82 8.07 12.36 -11.08
C GLY A 82 6.93 12.83 -10.20
N ASP A 83 5.82 12.10 -10.26
CA ASP A 83 4.54 12.40 -9.60
C ASP A 83 3.75 11.10 -9.37
N SER A 84 2.69 11.11 -8.54
CA SER A 84 1.89 9.90 -8.27
C SER A 84 1.29 9.26 -9.52
N GLY A 85 0.94 10.06 -10.53
CA GLY A 85 0.29 9.57 -11.73
C GLY A 85 1.22 8.77 -12.65
N ARG A 86 2.48 9.16 -12.73
CA ARG A 86 3.49 8.52 -13.60
C ARG A 86 4.52 7.68 -12.85
N GLY A 87 4.56 7.77 -11.52
CA GLY A 87 5.54 7.12 -10.67
C GLY A 87 6.78 7.98 -10.43
N TYR A 88 7.44 7.71 -9.30
CA TYR A 88 8.65 8.41 -8.88
C TYR A 88 9.88 7.62 -9.29
N TYR A 89 10.83 8.28 -9.91
CA TYR A 89 12.00 7.64 -10.47
C TYR A 89 13.29 8.35 -10.07
N LEU A 90 14.37 7.59 -9.97
CA LEU A 90 15.72 8.10 -9.78
C LEU A 90 16.57 7.92 -11.02
N GLU A 91 17.64 8.70 -11.10
CA GLU A 91 18.68 8.49 -12.11
C GLU A 91 19.68 7.44 -11.64
N MET A 92 20.00 6.47 -12.51
CA MET A 92 21.02 5.46 -12.29
C MET A 92 21.94 5.38 -13.51
N GLN A 93 23.21 5.03 -13.28
CA GLN A 93 24.16 4.77 -14.36
C GLN A 93 24.54 3.30 -14.36
N ILE A 94 24.46 2.65 -15.53
CA ILE A 94 24.60 1.20 -15.67
C ILE A 94 25.72 0.90 -16.68
N GLY A 95 26.61 -0.02 -16.34
CA GLY A 95 27.64 -0.53 -17.23
C GLY A 95 28.89 0.33 -17.36
N THR A 96 29.80 -0.12 -18.24
CA THR A 96 31.10 0.53 -18.49
C THR A 96 31.38 0.67 -19.99
N PRO A 97 31.37 1.90 -20.57
CA PRO A 97 31.15 3.18 -19.90
C PRO A 97 29.71 3.35 -19.39
N PRO A 98 29.47 4.21 -18.39
CA PRO A 98 28.17 4.32 -17.74
C PRO A 98 27.08 4.85 -18.69
N GLN A 99 25.95 4.15 -18.74
CA GLN A 99 24.75 4.52 -19.49
C GLN A 99 23.69 5.03 -18.52
N LYS A 100 23.21 6.25 -18.73
CA LYS A 100 22.26 6.93 -17.85
C LYS A 100 20.82 6.52 -18.17
N LEU A 101 20.10 6.03 -17.16
CA LEU A 101 18.71 5.62 -17.24
C LEU A 101 17.91 6.21 -16.06
N GLN A 102 16.60 6.33 -16.28
CA GLN A 102 15.63 6.82 -15.29
C GLN A 102 14.80 5.64 -14.81
N ILE A 103 14.88 5.31 -13.53
CA ILE A 103 14.40 4.05 -12.99
C ILE A 103 13.27 4.30 -12.00
N LEU A 104 12.08 3.77 -12.28
CA LEU A 104 10.93 3.80 -11.37
C LEU A 104 11.27 3.11 -10.05
N VAL A 105 10.95 3.74 -8.93
CA VAL A 105 11.09 3.15 -7.59
C VAL A 105 9.83 2.36 -7.26
N ASP A 106 9.98 1.05 -7.09
CA ASP A 106 8.85 0.14 -6.89
C ASP A 106 9.05 -0.75 -5.66
N THR A 107 8.33 -0.45 -4.57
CA THR A 107 8.31 -1.30 -3.36
C THR A 107 7.32 -2.46 -3.45
N GLY A 108 6.61 -2.62 -4.58
CA GLY A 108 5.68 -3.70 -4.90
C GLY A 108 6.27 -4.83 -5.75
N SER A 109 7.55 -4.77 -6.14
CA SER A 109 8.26 -5.86 -6.82
C SER A 109 9.72 -5.96 -6.41
N SER A 110 10.46 -6.97 -6.91
CA SER A 110 11.83 -7.29 -6.45
C SER A 110 12.87 -7.42 -7.55
N ASN A 111 12.47 -7.28 -8.82
CA ASN A 111 13.40 -7.35 -9.94
C ASN A 111 13.90 -5.93 -10.29
N PHE A 112 15.19 -5.80 -10.57
CA PHE A 112 15.73 -4.64 -11.26
C PHE A 112 15.73 -4.93 -12.76
N ALA A 113 14.96 -4.16 -13.52
CA ALA A 113 14.78 -4.37 -14.96
C ALA A 113 14.80 -3.03 -15.72
N VAL A 114 15.41 -3.02 -16.89
CA VAL A 114 15.53 -1.82 -17.73
C VAL A 114 15.19 -2.16 -19.17
N ALA A 115 14.73 -1.18 -19.94
CA ALA A 115 14.59 -1.32 -21.38
C ALA A 115 15.94 -1.76 -21.98
N GLY A 116 15.93 -2.86 -22.73
CA GLY A 116 17.08 -3.37 -23.50
C GLY A 116 16.94 -3.15 -25.01
N ALA A 117 15.82 -2.57 -25.46
CA ALA A 117 15.50 -2.31 -26.85
C ALA A 117 14.71 -0.99 -27.00
N PRO A 118 14.68 -0.38 -28.21
CA PRO A 118 13.84 0.77 -28.48
C PRO A 118 12.35 0.51 -28.22
N HIS A 119 11.63 1.48 -27.66
CA HIS A 119 10.19 1.41 -27.45
C HIS A 119 9.53 2.79 -27.70
N PRO A 120 8.29 2.89 -28.24
CA PRO A 120 7.69 4.17 -28.63
C PRO A 120 7.51 5.22 -27.53
N TYR A 121 7.55 4.81 -26.26
CA TYR A 121 7.29 5.68 -25.11
C TYR A 121 8.51 5.94 -24.22
N ILE A 122 9.71 5.53 -24.65
CA ILE A 122 10.95 5.78 -23.92
C ILE A 122 11.98 6.46 -24.83
N ASP A 123 12.78 7.36 -24.26
CA ASP A 123 13.77 8.13 -25.00
C ASP A 123 15.14 7.43 -25.09
N SER A 124 15.41 6.49 -24.18
CA SER A 124 16.66 5.72 -24.12
C SER A 124 16.45 4.35 -23.50
N TYR A 125 17.39 3.44 -23.77
CA TYR A 125 17.45 2.07 -23.25
C TYR A 125 18.90 1.70 -22.93
N PHE A 126 19.10 0.62 -22.17
CA PHE A 126 20.41 0.09 -21.85
C PHE A 126 20.89 -0.86 -22.96
N ASP A 127 22.02 -0.52 -23.58
CA ASP A 127 22.67 -1.33 -24.59
C ASP A 127 23.75 -2.21 -23.93
N ALA A 128 23.43 -3.48 -23.72
CA ALA A 128 24.31 -4.44 -23.07
C ALA A 128 25.62 -4.68 -23.86
N GLU A 129 25.61 -4.57 -25.19
CA GLU A 129 26.80 -4.77 -26.02
C GLU A 129 27.82 -3.63 -25.85
N ARG A 130 27.36 -2.45 -25.44
CA ARG A 130 28.20 -1.29 -25.19
C ARG A 130 28.83 -1.28 -23.80
N SER A 131 28.44 -2.18 -22.91
CA SER A 131 29.03 -2.32 -21.58
C SER A 131 30.09 -3.42 -21.55
N SER A 132 31.35 -3.03 -21.34
CA SER A 132 32.46 -3.96 -21.17
C SER A 132 32.40 -4.79 -19.87
N THR A 133 31.56 -4.40 -18.91
CA THR A 133 31.38 -5.09 -17.63
C THR A 133 30.12 -5.96 -17.57
N TYR A 134 29.25 -5.88 -18.57
CA TYR A 134 28.04 -6.69 -18.65
C TYR A 134 28.39 -8.19 -18.75
N ARG A 135 27.70 -9.01 -17.96
CA ARG A 135 27.84 -10.48 -17.97
C ARG A 135 26.47 -11.13 -18.12
N PRO A 136 26.16 -11.76 -19.26
CA PRO A 136 24.90 -12.47 -19.42
C PRO A 136 24.87 -13.74 -18.56
N LYS A 137 23.71 -14.06 -17.97
CA LYS A 137 23.49 -15.32 -17.24
C LYS A 137 22.94 -16.46 -18.08
N GLY A 138 22.57 -16.17 -19.35
CA GLY A 138 22.16 -17.18 -20.31
C GLY A 138 20.72 -17.69 -20.17
N PHE A 139 19.86 -16.96 -19.45
CA PHE A 139 18.42 -17.23 -19.35
C PHE A 139 17.62 -15.92 -19.36
N ASP A 140 16.34 -16.03 -19.67
CA ASP A 140 15.36 -14.95 -19.66
C ASP A 140 14.39 -15.07 -18.48
N VAL A 141 13.65 -13.99 -18.23
CA VAL A 141 12.62 -13.96 -17.22
C VAL A 141 11.42 -13.15 -17.71
N THR A 142 10.22 -13.68 -17.47
CA THR A 142 8.96 -12.97 -17.69
C THR A 142 8.36 -12.56 -16.35
N VAL A 143 7.98 -11.29 -16.25
CA VAL A 143 7.32 -10.72 -15.06
C VAL A 143 5.98 -10.13 -15.47
N LYS A 144 4.95 -10.44 -14.69
CA LYS A 144 3.58 -9.95 -14.88
C LYS A 144 3.14 -9.19 -13.64
N TYR A 145 2.69 -7.96 -13.84
CA TYR A 145 2.14 -7.09 -12.79
C TYR A 145 0.61 -7.14 -12.82
N THR A 146 -0.03 -6.34 -11.96
CA THR A 146 -1.49 -6.16 -12.03
C THR A 146 -1.92 -5.54 -13.37
N GLN A 147 -1.10 -4.64 -13.91
CA GLN A 147 -1.26 -4.10 -15.25
C GLN A 147 0.10 -4.15 -15.96
N GLY A 148 0.14 -4.86 -17.08
CA GLY A 148 1.32 -5.00 -17.91
C GLY A 148 2.26 -6.14 -17.53
N SER A 149 3.16 -6.44 -18.45
CA SER A 149 4.17 -7.48 -18.32
C SER A 149 5.39 -7.16 -19.19
N TRP A 150 6.50 -7.82 -18.88
CA TRP A 150 7.70 -7.76 -19.70
C TRP A 150 8.45 -9.08 -19.67
N THR A 151 9.25 -9.32 -20.71
CA THR A 151 10.24 -10.39 -20.79
C THR A 151 11.60 -9.76 -21.09
N GLY A 152 12.63 -10.22 -20.37
CA GLY A 152 13.99 -9.69 -20.52
C GLY A 152 15.07 -10.72 -20.28
N PHE A 153 16.27 -10.47 -20.83
CA PHE A 153 17.44 -11.30 -20.58
C PHE A 153 18.05 -10.98 -19.23
N VAL A 154 18.42 -11.99 -18.46
CA VAL A 154 19.07 -11.79 -17.15
C VAL A 154 20.58 -11.73 -17.31
N GLY A 155 21.18 -10.72 -16.71
CA GLY A 155 22.62 -10.53 -16.62
C GLY A 155 23.02 -9.88 -15.30
N GLU A 156 24.30 -9.55 -15.19
CA GLU A 156 24.87 -8.73 -14.14
C GLU A 156 25.67 -7.58 -14.76
N ASP A 157 25.59 -6.40 -14.16
CA ASP A 157 26.47 -5.29 -14.51
C ASP A 157 26.70 -4.37 -13.30
N VAL A 158 27.68 -3.48 -13.43
CA VAL A 158 27.97 -2.46 -12.43
C VAL A 158 26.96 -1.31 -12.52
N VAL A 159 26.49 -0.86 -11.37
CA VAL A 159 25.53 0.24 -11.25
C VAL A 159 26.06 1.28 -10.29
N THR A 160 25.92 2.55 -10.67
CA THR A 160 26.21 3.71 -9.83
C THR A 160 24.93 4.50 -9.59
N ILE A 161 24.67 4.88 -8.34
CA ILE A 161 23.65 5.86 -7.98
C ILE A 161 24.36 7.18 -7.68
N PRO A 162 24.38 8.15 -8.63
CA PRO A 162 25.25 9.33 -8.53
C PRO A 162 24.99 10.18 -7.29
N LYS A 163 23.74 10.21 -6.84
CA LYS A 163 23.30 10.89 -5.63
C LYS A 163 23.25 9.90 -4.47
N GLY A 164 24.35 9.82 -3.72
CA GLY A 164 24.42 9.07 -2.46
C GLY A 164 25.61 8.13 -2.34
N PHE A 165 26.13 7.60 -3.45
CA PHE A 165 27.27 6.69 -3.47
C PHE A 165 28.35 7.15 -4.45
N ASN A 166 29.62 7.06 -4.05
CA ASN A 166 30.78 7.38 -4.90
C ASN A 166 31.37 6.13 -5.59
N SER A 167 30.74 4.98 -5.44
CA SER A 167 31.21 3.68 -5.95
C SER A 167 30.12 2.98 -6.74
N SER A 168 30.54 2.02 -7.56
CA SER A 168 29.63 1.16 -8.32
C SER A 168 29.47 -0.20 -7.65
N PHE A 169 28.31 -0.82 -7.83
CA PHE A 169 27.95 -2.11 -7.23
C PHE A 169 27.54 -3.09 -8.32
N LEU A 170 28.00 -4.32 -8.25
CA LEU A 170 27.61 -5.37 -9.20
C LEU A 170 26.23 -5.89 -8.82
N VAL A 171 25.25 -5.82 -9.73
CA VAL A 171 23.87 -6.22 -9.43
C VAL A 171 23.27 -7.05 -10.55
N ASN A 172 22.29 -7.89 -10.21
CA ASN A 172 21.44 -8.54 -11.21
C ASN A 172 20.59 -7.50 -11.93
N ILE A 173 20.49 -7.63 -13.25
CA ILE A 173 19.68 -6.77 -14.10
C ILE A 173 18.96 -7.60 -15.18
N ALA A 174 17.69 -7.30 -15.42
CA ALA A 174 16.96 -7.82 -16.57
C ALA A 174 16.88 -6.77 -17.69
N THR A 175 17.31 -7.12 -18.90
CA THR A 175 17.24 -6.24 -20.08
C THR A 175 16.00 -6.60 -20.90
N ILE A 176 14.98 -5.75 -20.81
CA ILE A 176 13.65 -5.97 -21.39
C ILE A 176 13.74 -5.86 -22.92
N PHE A 177 13.42 -6.95 -23.61
CA PHE A 177 13.32 -6.98 -25.08
C PHE A 177 11.87 -7.06 -25.58
N GLU A 178 10.93 -7.43 -24.71
CA GLU A 178 9.51 -7.51 -25.02
C GLU A 178 8.68 -6.99 -23.83
N SER A 179 7.64 -6.21 -24.09
CA SER A 179 6.74 -5.74 -23.05
C SER A 179 5.34 -5.47 -23.57
N GLU A 180 4.34 -5.68 -22.72
CA GLU A 180 2.94 -5.36 -22.98
C GLU A 180 2.42 -4.47 -21.86
N ASN A 181 1.90 -3.27 -22.19
CA ASN A 181 1.30 -2.33 -21.24
C ASN A 181 2.18 -2.00 -20.00
N PHE A 182 3.50 -2.13 -20.12
CA PHE A 182 4.46 -1.80 -19.07
C PHE A 182 4.96 -0.37 -19.22
N PHE A 183 5.58 -0.05 -20.36
CA PHE A 183 5.87 1.32 -20.75
C PHE A 183 4.60 1.97 -21.28
N LEU A 184 4.19 3.09 -20.68
CA LEU A 184 2.95 3.80 -21.00
C LEU A 184 3.25 5.20 -21.58
N PRO A 185 2.34 5.81 -22.35
CA PRO A 185 2.51 7.17 -22.84
C PRO A 185 2.76 8.17 -21.71
N GLY A 186 3.73 9.07 -21.88
CA GLY A 186 3.98 10.20 -20.98
C GLY A 186 4.85 9.89 -19.75
N ILE A 187 5.23 8.62 -19.54
CA ILE A 187 6.24 8.25 -18.54
C ILE A 187 7.59 8.90 -18.87
N ARG A 188 8.45 8.99 -17.86
CA ARG A 188 9.80 9.56 -17.96
C ARG A 188 10.89 8.61 -17.49
N TRP A 189 10.51 7.38 -17.14
CA TRP A 189 11.38 6.30 -16.74
C TRP A 189 11.44 5.23 -17.83
N ASN A 190 12.54 4.49 -17.86
CA ASN A 190 12.86 3.45 -18.84
C ASN A 190 13.38 2.17 -18.15
N GLY A 191 13.09 2.03 -16.86
CA GLY A 191 13.31 0.83 -16.08
C GLY A 191 12.57 0.91 -14.75
N ILE A 192 12.66 -0.18 -13.98
CA ILE A 192 12.02 -0.35 -12.67
C ILE A 192 13.01 -0.96 -11.69
N LEU A 193 13.01 -0.44 -10.46
CA LEU A 193 13.82 -0.87 -9.33
C LEU A 193 12.90 -1.52 -8.30
N GLY A 194 12.77 -2.84 -8.36
CA GLY A 194 12.08 -3.60 -7.33
C GLY A 194 12.84 -3.59 -6.00
N LEU A 195 12.21 -3.03 -4.96
CA LEU A 195 12.77 -2.91 -3.60
C LEU A 195 12.09 -3.81 -2.57
N ALA A 196 11.13 -4.66 -2.97
CA ALA A 196 10.52 -5.68 -2.11
C ALA A 196 11.47 -6.87 -1.86
N TYR A 197 11.05 -7.84 -1.05
CA TYR A 197 11.89 -8.96 -0.63
C TYR A 197 12.09 -10.01 -1.73
N ALA A 198 13.24 -10.72 -1.69
CA ALA A 198 13.61 -11.75 -2.67
C ALA A 198 12.52 -12.80 -2.96
N THR A 199 11.60 -13.06 -2.02
CA THR A 199 10.43 -13.94 -2.22
C THR A 199 9.61 -13.60 -3.48
N LEU A 200 9.55 -12.33 -3.90
CA LEU A 200 8.85 -11.91 -5.12
C LEU A 200 9.73 -11.92 -6.38
N ALA A 201 11.05 -12.08 -6.23
CA ALA A 201 11.97 -12.04 -7.34
C ALA A 201 11.67 -13.17 -8.33
N LYS A 202 11.75 -12.84 -9.62
CA LYS A 202 11.64 -13.78 -10.73
C LYS A 202 13.02 -14.05 -11.35
N PRO A 203 13.28 -15.27 -11.84
CA PRO A 203 12.35 -16.42 -11.88
C PRO A 203 12.14 -17.09 -10.52
N SER A 204 13.02 -16.85 -9.55
CA SER A 204 12.86 -17.31 -8.17
C SER A 204 13.61 -16.41 -7.18
N SER A 205 13.42 -16.65 -5.89
CA SER A 205 14.11 -15.95 -4.80
C SER A 205 15.62 -16.17 -4.73
N SER A 206 16.17 -17.06 -5.56
CA SER A 206 17.62 -17.22 -5.71
C SER A 206 18.27 -16.08 -6.50
N LEU A 207 17.48 -15.29 -7.24
CA LEU A 207 18.01 -14.10 -7.91
C LEU A 207 18.07 -12.96 -6.89
N GLU A 208 19.30 -12.65 -6.43
CA GLU A 208 19.55 -11.60 -5.44
C GLU A 208 18.98 -10.25 -5.91
N THR A 209 18.24 -9.58 -5.02
CA THR A 209 17.62 -8.29 -5.33
C THR A 209 18.66 -7.18 -5.38
N PHE A 210 18.30 -6.05 -6.00
CA PHE A 210 19.16 -4.88 -6.02
C PHE A 210 19.54 -4.41 -4.61
N PHE A 211 18.56 -4.29 -3.71
CA PHE A 211 18.80 -3.73 -2.39
C PHE A 211 19.59 -4.69 -1.49
N ASP A 212 19.40 -6.01 -1.63
CA ASP A 212 20.24 -7.01 -0.94
C ASP A 212 21.70 -6.92 -1.41
N SER A 213 21.92 -6.81 -2.72
CA SER A 213 23.25 -6.61 -3.31
C SER A 213 23.92 -5.34 -2.76
N LEU A 214 23.15 -4.24 -2.68
CA LEU A 214 23.63 -2.96 -2.19
C LEU A 214 24.00 -3.01 -0.69
N VAL A 215 23.14 -3.59 0.15
CA VAL A 215 23.41 -3.79 1.59
C VAL A 215 24.70 -4.61 1.77
N ALA A 216 24.85 -5.70 1.02
CA ALA A 216 25.99 -6.60 1.13
C ALA A 216 27.32 -5.94 0.69
N GLN A 217 27.30 -5.17 -0.40
CA GLN A 217 28.50 -4.59 -1.01
C GLN A 217 28.88 -3.22 -0.42
N ALA A 218 27.91 -2.33 -0.24
CA ALA A 218 28.11 -0.99 0.30
C ALA A 218 28.23 -0.96 1.83
N LYS A 219 27.92 -2.07 2.51
CA LYS A 219 27.90 -2.17 3.99
C LYS A 219 26.99 -1.14 4.65
N ILE A 220 25.90 -0.79 3.97
CA ILE A 220 24.85 0.08 4.53
C ILE A 220 23.89 -0.74 5.40
N PRO A 221 23.23 -0.13 6.40
CA PRO A 221 22.15 -0.78 7.14
C PRO A 221 21.01 -1.26 6.20
N ASN A 222 20.35 -2.37 6.55
CA ASN A 222 19.24 -2.94 5.77
C ASN A 222 17.93 -2.18 6.02
N ILE A 223 17.90 -0.92 5.59
CA ILE A 223 16.79 0.03 5.75
C ILE A 223 16.86 1.05 4.62
N PHE A 224 15.72 1.46 4.10
CA PHE A 224 15.64 2.63 3.25
C PHE A 224 14.39 3.42 3.59
N SER A 225 14.31 4.65 3.13
CA SER A 225 13.16 5.51 3.38
C SER A 225 12.87 6.40 2.18
N MET A 226 11.61 6.81 2.06
CA MET A 226 11.10 7.47 0.87
C MET A 226 10.19 8.64 1.26
N GLN A 227 10.39 9.76 0.58
CA GLN A 227 9.55 10.95 0.63
C GLN A 227 9.07 11.25 -0.79
N MET A 228 7.76 11.36 -0.98
CA MET A 228 7.13 11.67 -2.29
C MET A 228 6.45 13.03 -2.18
N CYS A 229 6.81 13.97 -3.06
CA CYS A 229 6.47 15.39 -2.93
C CYS A 229 5.57 15.92 -4.06
N GLY A 230 4.74 15.05 -4.64
CA GLY A 230 3.81 15.39 -5.72
C GLY A 230 2.42 15.82 -5.29
N ALA A 231 2.15 15.90 -3.98
CA ALA A 231 0.85 16.33 -3.47
C ALA A 231 0.44 17.70 -4.03
N GLY A 232 -0.73 17.76 -4.67
CA GLY A 232 -1.25 19.00 -5.28
C GLY A 232 -0.64 19.37 -6.63
N LEU A 233 0.36 18.64 -7.14
CA LEU A 233 0.83 18.82 -8.50
C LEU A 233 -0.14 18.13 -9.47
N PRO A 234 -0.54 18.77 -10.57
CA PRO A 234 -1.32 18.12 -11.61
C PRO A 234 -0.58 16.89 -12.14
N VAL A 235 -1.32 15.79 -12.29
CA VAL A 235 -0.81 14.63 -13.03
C VAL A 235 -0.44 15.09 -14.44
N ALA A 236 0.83 14.90 -14.83
CA ALA A 236 1.48 15.40 -16.06
C ALA A 236 2.07 16.84 -16.05
N GLY A 237 2.26 17.46 -14.88
CA GLY A 237 3.00 18.73 -14.74
C GLY A 237 4.53 18.63 -14.96
N SER A 238 5.20 19.80 -14.98
CA SER A 238 6.65 19.96 -15.21
C SER A 238 7.48 20.11 -13.92
N GLY A 239 7.02 19.59 -12.78
CA GLY A 239 7.72 19.69 -11.50
C GLY A 239 9.11 19.02 -11.52
N THR A 240 10.11 19.67 -10.94
CA THR A 240 11.53 19.25 -11.05
C THR A 240 12.06 18.44 -9.86
N ASN A 241 11.42 18.49 -8.68
CA ASN A 241 11.82 17.72 -7.50
C ASN A 241 10.65 16.85 -7.04
N GLY A 242 10.75 15.53 -7.28
CA GLY A 242 9.73 14.56 -6.89
C GLY A 242 9.87 14.08 -5.44
N GLY A 243 11.01 14.28 -4.81
CA GLY A 243 11.27 13.89 -3.42
C GLY A 243 12.58 13.13 -3.27
N SER A 244 12.64 12.21 -2.32
CA SER A 244 13.90 11.59 -1.89
C SER A 244 13.74 10.09 -1.64
N LEU A 245 14.73 9.31 -2.06
CA LEU A 245 14.94 7.91 -1.68
C LEU A 245 16.29 7.82 -0.96
N VAL A 246 16.24 7.58 0.35
CA VAL A 246 17.43 7.46 1.21
C VAL A 246 17.72 5.97 1.42
N LEU A 247 18.84 5.51 0.86
CA LEU A 247 19.27 4.11 0.93
C LEU A 247 20.25 3.94 2.10
N GLY A 248 19.90 3.10 3.06
CA GLY A 248 20.73 2.79 4.24
C GLY A 248 20.32 3.53 5.51
N GLY A 249 19.28 4.36 5.49
CA GLY A 249 18.94 5.15 6.67
C GLY A 249 17.63 5.94 6.61
N ILE A 250 17.55 6.86 7.55
CA ILE A 250 16.47 7.81 7.79
C ILE A 250 17.11 9.19 7.81
N GLU A 251 16.56 10.15 7.06
CA GLU A 251 17.07 11.53 6.99
C GLU A 251 16.13 12.47 7.77
N PRO A 252 16.55 12.99 8.95
CA PRO A 252 15.71 13.82 9.82
C PRO A 252 15.12 15.07 9.19
N THR A 253 15.75 15.61 8.13
CA THR A 253 15.23 16.79 7.44
C THR A 253 13.98 16.53 6.59
N LEU A 254 13.63 15.26 6.33
CA LEU A 254 12.52 14.86 5.46
C LEU A 254 11.19 14.61 6.18
N TYR A 255 11.17 14.68 7.51
CA TYR A 255 9.95 14.47 8.31
C TYR A 255 9.83 15.43 9.50
N LYS A 256 8.61 15.53 10.04
CA LYS A 256 8.32 16.25 11.29
C LYS A 256 7.61 15.31 12.27
N GLY A 257 7.83 15.55 13.56
CA GLY A 257 7.22 14.77 14.63
C GLY A 257 7.81 13.37 14.77
N ASP A 258 7.06 12.48 15.41
CA ASP A 258 7.49 11.10 15.69
C ASP A 258 7.28 10.18 14.49
N ILE A 259 8.15 9.19 14.33
CA ILE A 259 7.95 8.06 13.42
C ILE A 259 7.19 6.96 14.18
N TRP A 260 6.06 6.55 13.63
CA TRP A 260 5.26 5.44 14.16
C TRP A 260 5.48 4.19 13.33
N TYR A 261 5.79 3.07 13.98
CA TYR A 261 6.13 1.82 13.32
C TYR A 261 5.02 0.78 13.41
N THR A 262 4.72 0.14 12.28
CA THR A 262 3.87 -1.04 12.19
C THR A 262 4.68 -2.26 11.76
N PRO A 263 4.47 -3.44 12.38
CA PRO A 263 5.21 -4.65 12.01
C PRO A 263 4.91 -5.13 10.58
N ILE A 264 5.94 -5.64 9.90
CA ILE A 264 5.81 -6.41 8.67
C ILE A 264 5.34 -7.82 9.03
N LYS A 265 4.24 -8.27 8.41
CA LYS A 265 3.61 -9.57 8.72
C LYS A 265 4.25 -10.72 7.97
N GLU A 266 4.69 -10.49 6.74
CA GLU A 266 5.37 -11.49 5.90
C GLU A 266 6.38 -10.79 4.99
N GLU A 267 7.56 -11.38 4.82
CA GLU A 267 8.71 -10.81 4.08
C GLU A 267 8.68 -11.22 2.60
N TRP A 268 7.71 -10.67 1.88
CA TRP A 268 7.53 -10.81 0.42
C TRP A 268 7.27 -9.42 -0.16
N TYR A 269 6.06 -8.91 0.03
CA TYR A 269 5.76 -7.47 -0.01
C TYR A 269 6.12 -6.82 1.33
N TYR A 270 6.00 -5.49 1.40
CA TYR A 270 5.87 -4.76 2.67
C TYR A 270 4.44 -4.91 3.21
N GLN A 271 4.09 -6.14 3.60
CA GLN A 271 2.77 -6.46 4.12
C GLN A 271 2.62 -6.01 5.56
N ILE A 272 1.62 -5.17 5.82
CA ILE A 272 1.29 -4.64 7.14
C ILE A 272 -0.11 -5.12 7.55
N GLU A 273 -0.58 -4.74 8.75
CA GLU A 273 -1.92 -5.09 9.25
C GLU A 273 -2.76 -3.82 9.46
N ILE A 274 -3.87 -3.75 8.73
CA ILE A 274 -4.86 -2.68 8.86
C ILE A 274 -5.96 -3.12 9.80
N LEU A 275 -6.27 -2.29 10.79
CA LEU A 275 -7.23 -2.60 11.85
C LEU A 275 -8.61 -2.02 11.56
N LYS A 276 -8.67 -0.76 11.13
CA LYS A 276 -9.91 -0.11 10.67
C LYS A 276 -9.63 1.03 9.71
N LEU A 277 -10.67 1.41 8.98
CA LEU A 277 -10.76 2.66 8.25
C LEU A 277 -11.82 3.58 8.88
N GLU A 278 -11.52 4.87 8.97
CA GLU A 278 -12.49 5.92 9.33
C GLU A 278 -12.66 6.91 8.18
N ILE A 279 -13.90 7.29 7.90
CA ILE A 279 -14.27 8.32 6.93
C ILE A 279 -14.98 9.44 7.68
N GLY A 280 -14.41 10.65 7.67
CA GLY A 280 -14.97 11.79 8.40
C GLY A 280 -15.06 11.56 9.92
N GLY A 281 -14.19 10.70 10.47
CA GLY A 281 -14.21 10.32 11.89
C GLY A 281 -15.20 9.20 12.24
N GLN A 282 -15.89 8.62 11.27
CA GLN A 282 -16.77 7.46 11.47
C GLN A 282 -16.10 6.18 10.99
N SER A 283 -16.04 5.16 11.85
CA SER A 283 -15.59 3.81 11.48
C SER A 283 -16.50 3.19 10.41
N LEU A 284 -15.91 2.47 9.45
CA LEU A 284 -16.68 1.71 8.46
C LEU A 284 -17.41 0.49 9.05
N ASN A 285 -17.06 0.07 10.27
CA ASN A 285 -17.67 -1.07 10.98
C ASN A 285 -17.66 -2.39 10.17
N LEU A 286 -16.59 -2.63 9.41
CA LEU A 286 -16.33 -3.91 8.77
C LEU A 286 -15.49 -4.80 9.70
N ASP A 287 -15.57 -6.12 9.52
CA ASP A 287 -14.59 -7.03 10.12
C ASP A 287 -13.19 -6.64 9.65
N CYS A 288 -12.24 -6.51 10.57
CA CYS A 288 -10.89 -6.06 10.23
C CYS A 288 -10.17 -6.99 9.24
N ARG A 289 -10.61 -8.25 9.12
CA ARG A 289 -10.13 -9.21 8.12
C ARG A 289 -10.43 -8.78 6.68
N GLU A 290 -11.49 -8.00 6.46
CA GLU A 290 -11.85 -7.49 5.13
C GLU A 290 -10.78 -6.53 4.59
N TYR A 291 -10.09 -5.79 5.46
CA TYR A 291 -8.99 -4.90 5.07
C TYR A 291 -7.72 -5.67 4.70
N ASN A 292 -7.63 -6.95 5.06
CA ASN A 292 -6.45 -7.78 4.92
C ASN A 292 -6.74 -9.10 4.17
N ALA A 293 -7.85 -9.18 3.41
CA ALA A 293 -8.43 -10.42 2.90
C ALA A 293 -7.46 -11.31 2.08
N ASP A 294 -6.58 -10.70 1.30
CA ASP A 294 -5.40 -11.34 0.68
C ASP A 294 -4.12 -10.77 1.29
N LYS A 295 -3.97 -9.45 1.20
CA LYS A 295 -2.85 -8.69 1.78
C LYS A 295 -3.18 -7.21 1.89
N ALA A 296 -2.53 -6.53 2.82
CA ALA A 296 -2.44 -5.08 2.87
C ALA A 296 -0.96 -4.68 2.74
N ILE A 297 -0.59 -3.95 1.68
CA ILE A 297 0.83 -3.68 1.35
C ILE A 297 1.09 -2.18 1.16
N VAL A 298 2.35 -1.78 1.33
CA VAL A 298 2.84 -0.44 0.98
C VAL A 298 3.65 -0.50 -0.31
N ASP A 299 3.19 0.19 -1.35
CA ASP A 299 3.67 0.01 -2.72
C ASP A 299 3.81 1.35 -3.46
N SER A 300 5.05 1.82 -3.62
CA SER A 300 5.36 3.04 -4.38
C SER A 300 5.14 2.90 -5.89
N GLY A 301 5.09 1.67 -6.43
CA GLY A 301 4.84 1.38 -7.84
C GLY A 301 3.36 1.44 -8.21
N THR A 302 2.45 1.46 -7.22
CA THR A 302 1.02 1.64 -7.44
C THR A 302 0.61 3.09 -7.21
N THR A 303 -0.04 3.72 -8.20
CA THR A 303 -0.49 5.12 -8.10
C THR A 303 -1.55 5.35 -7.02
N LEU A 304 -2.66 4.60 -7.07
CA LEU A 304 -3.87 4.89 -6.29
C LEU A 304 -3.88 4.13 -4.96
N LEU A 305 -4.68 4.60 -4.00
CA LEU A 305 -5.12 3.73 -2.91
C LEU A 305 -6.04 2.65 -3.49
N ARG A 306 -5.63 1.38 -3.41
CA ARG A 306 -6.46 0.27 -3.90
C ARG A 306 -7.08 -0.46 -2.73
N LEU A 307 -8.39 -0.71 -2.81
CA LEU A 307 -9.16 -1.34 -1.74
C LEU A 307 -9.82 -2.61 -2.26
N PRO A 308 -9.92 -3.70 -1.47
CA PRO A 308 -10.77 -4.84 -1.82
C PRO A 308 -12.20 -4.37 -2.12
N GLN A 309 -12.89 -5.00 -3.08
CA GLN A 309 -14.19 -4.51 -3.58
C GLN A 309 -15.17 -4.13 -2.46
N LYS A 310 -15.36 -5.00 -1.45
CA LYS A 310 -16.25 -4.75 -0.32
C LYS A 310 -15.86 -3.51 0.51
N VAL A 311 -14.56 -3.29 0.68
CA VAL A 311 -14.02 -2.12 1.39
C VAL A 311 -14.17 -0.87 0.53
N PHE A 312 -13.90 -0.97 -0.78
CA PHE A 312 -14.08 0.11 -1.73
C PHE A 312 -15.52 0.63 -1.73
N ASP A 313 -16.51 -0.27 -1.84
CA ASP A 313 -17.93 0.09 -1.85
C ASP A 313 -18.33 0.81 -0.56
N ALA A 314 -17.88 0.29 0.61
CA ALA A 314 -18.14 0.92 1.90
C ALA A 314 -17.48 2.29 2.05
N VAL A 315 -16.27 2.48 1.51
CA VAL A 315 -15.59 3.79 1.48
C VAL A 315 -16.35 4.77 0.60
N VAL A 316 -16.76 4.36 -0.61
CA VAL A 316 -17.52 5.23 -1.53
C VAL A 316 -18.85 5.65 -0.90
N GLU A 317 -19.59 4.72 -0.29
CA GLU A 317 -20.85 5.02 0.41
C GLU A 317 -20.63 6.02 1.57
N ALA A 318 -19.60 5.78 2.40
CA ALA A 318 -19.31 6.65 3.53
C ALA A 318 -18.81 8.04 3.09
N VAL A 319 -18.02 8.13 2.01
CA VAL A 319 -17.58 9.40 1.42
C VAL A 319 -18.78 10.16 0.85
N ALA A 320 -19.63 9.51 0.06
CA ALA A 320 -20.82 10.13 -0.52
C ALA A 320 -21.78 10.65 0.55
N ARG A 321 -22.03 9.87 1.61
CA ARG A 321 -22.89 10.27 2.74
C ARG A 321 -22.34 11.46 3.54
N THR A 322 -21.02 11.55 3.66
CA THR A 322 -20.36 12.60 4.45
C THR A 322 -20.07 13.85 3.61
N SER A 323 -20.04 13.71 2.29
CA SER A 323 -19.77 14.80 1.37
C SER A 323 -20.88 15.85 1.40
N LEU A 324 -20.51 17.11 1.20
CA LEU A 324 -21.46 18.20 1.03
C LEU A 324 -22.02 18.29 -0.40
N ILE A 325 -21.52 17.45 -1.31
CA ILE A 325 -21.98 17.38 -2.70
C ILE A 325 -23.18 16.43 -2.78
N PRO A 326 -24.34 16.87 -3.32
CA PRO A 326 -25.58 16.08 -3.28
C PRO A 326 -25.49 14.74 -4.03
N GLU A 327 -24.87 14.73 -5.21
CA GLU A 327 -24.76 13.55 -6.05
C GLU A 327 -23.43 13.56 -6.81
N PHE A 328 -22.83 12.38 -6.95
CA PHE A 328 -21.71 12.12 -7.85
C PHE A 328 -22.13 11.09 -8.88
N SER A 329 -21.62 11.21 -10.10
CA SER A 329 -21.77 10.14 -11.08
C SER A 329 -21.01 8.89 -10.65
N GLU A 330 -21.54 7.71 -10.95
CA GLU A 330 -20.81 6.44 -10.76
C GLU A 330 -19.46 6.44 -11.53
N GLY A 331 -19.41 7.20 -12.62
CA GLY A 331 -18.20 7.39 -13.41
C GLY A 331 -17.05 8.03 -12.64
N PHE A 332 -17.35 8.94 -11.70
CA PHE A 332 -16.33 9.59 -10.87
C PHE A 332 -15.65 8.57 -9.93
N TRP A 333 -16.45 7.75 -9.23
CA TRP A 333 -15.95 6.74 -8.30
C TRP A 333 -15.13 5.66 -9.00
N THR A 334 -15.56 5.26 -10.20
CA THR A 334 -14.85 4.25 -11.01
C THR A 334 -13.63 4.82 -11.75
N GLY A 335 -13.41 6.14 -11.69
CA GLY A 335 -12.32 6.83 -12.39
C GLY A 335 -12.54 6.97 -13.90
N SER A 336 -13.73 6.66 -14.42
CA SER A 336 -14.08 6.81 -15.84
C SER A 336 -14.54 8.24 -16.20
N GLN A 337 -14.83 9.07 -15.20
CA GLN A 337 -15.19 10.49 -15.37
C GLN A 337 -14.40 11.37 -14.40
N LEU A 338 -14.12 12.60 -14.83
CA LEU A 338 -13.53 13.64 -13.99
C LEU A 338 -14.64 14.55 -13.45
N ALA A 339 -14.45 15.07 -12.24
CA ALA A 339 -15.26 16.14 -11.70
C ALA A 339 -14.50 17.47 -11.85
N CYS A 340 -15.13 18.51 -12.40
CA CYS A 340 -14.44 19.77 -12.70
C CYS A 340 -15.10 20.96 -12.02
N TRP A 341 -14.28 21.86 -11.48
CA TRP A 341 -14.68 23.13 -10.88
C TRP A 341 -14.03 24.28 -11.62
N THR A 342 -14.59 25.48 -11.50
CA THR A 342 -13.94 26.70 -12.00
C THR A 342 -12.65 26.96 -11.21
N ASN A 343 -11.62 27.55 -11.82
CA ASN A 343 -10.32 27.77 -11.16
C ASN A 343 -10.37 28.62 -9.86
N SER A 344 -11.49 29.30 -9.59
CA SER A 344 -11.70 30.06 -8.34
C SER A 344 -12.18 29.20 -7.18
N GLU A 345 -12.52 27.94 -7.43
CA GLU A 345 -13.11 27.02 -6.45
C GLU A 345 -12.26 25.76 -6.32
N THR A 346 -12.17 25.22 -5.10
CA THR A 346 -11.52 23.93 -4.88
C THR A 346 -12.49 22.99 -4.17
N PRO A 347 -12.50 21.69 -4.53
CA PRO A 347 -13.50 20.77 -4.00
C PRO A 347 -13.20 20.26 -2.59
N TRP A 348 -11.99 20.53 -2.07
CA TRP A 348 -11.45 19.83 -0.90
C TRP A 348 -12.31 19.92 0.36
N SER A 349 -12.94 21.07 0.62
CA SER A 349 -13.79 21.27 1.80
C SER A 349 -15.08 20.45 1.79
N TYR A 350 -15.49 19.94 0.62
CA TYR A 350 -16.68 19.12 0.49
C TYR A 350 -16.45 17.65 0.82
N PHE A 351 -15.19 17.21 0.89
CA PHE A 351 -14.83 15.81 1.05
C PHE A 351 -14.29 15.53 2.47
N PRO A 352 -14.56 14.35 3.04
CA PRO A 352 -14.09 13.99 4.39
C PRO A 352 -12.60 13.65 4.42
N LYS A 353 -11.98 13.63 5.60
CA LYS A 353 -10.69 12.96 5.76
C LYS A 353 -10.84 11.44 5.85
N ILE A 354 -9.81 10.71 5.44
CA ILE A 354 -9.76 9.24 5.50
C ILE A 354 -8.61 8.83 6.42
N SER A 355 -8.89 8.07 7.47
CA SER A 355 -7.88 7.57 8.41
C SER A 355 -7.75 6.05 8.32
N ILE A 356 -6.51 5.56 8.24
CA ILE A 356 -6.13 4.15 8.22
C ILE A 356 -5.44 3.83 9.54
N TYR A 357 -5.99 2.91 10.31
CA TYR A 357 -5.41 2.48 11.59
C TYR A 357 -4.52 1.27 11.37
N LEU A 358 -3.28 1.38 11.84
CA LEU A 358 -2.24 0.37 11.72
C LEU A 358 -1.88 -0.14 13.11
N ARG A 359 -1.63 -1.45 13.23
CA ARG A 359 -1.16 -2.01 14.50
C ARG A 359 0.24 -1.48 14.82
N ASP A 360 0.44 -1.03 16.05
CA ASP A 360 1.76 -0.63 16.56
C ASP A 360 2.64 -1.86 16.83
N GLU A 361 3.95 -1.68 17.02
CA GLU A 361 4.83 -2.75 17.48
C GLU A 361 4.37 -3.34 18.81
N ASN A 362 3.81 -2.50 19.69
CA ASN A 362 3.02 -2.97 20.82
C ASN A 362 1.61 -3.33 20.36
N SER A 363 1.29 -4.62 20.33
CA SER A 363 0.01 -5.13 19.81
C SER A 363 -1.24 -4.60 20.52
N SER A 364 -1.11 -4.09 21.76
CA SER A 364 -2.20 -3.44 22.51
C SER A 364 -2.49 -2.00 22.06
N ARG A 365 -1.71 -1.50 21.10
CA ARG A 365 -1.78 -0.14 20.58
C ARG A 365 -1.90 -0.15 19.06
N SER A 366 -2.40 0.97 18.55
CA SER A 366 -2.41 1.32 17.15
C SER A 366 -2.10 2.80 17.00
N PHE A 367 -1.78 3.20 15.79
CA PHE A 367 -1.75 4.60 15.38
C PHE A 367 -2.54 4.72 14.08
N ARG A 368 -2.90 5.95 13.72
CA ARG A 368 -3.58 6.20 12.45
C ARG A 368 -2.77 7.17 11.59
N ILE A 369 -2.72 6.85 10.30
CA ILE A 369 -2.33 7.76 9.26
C ILE A 369 -3.61 8.31 8.61
N THR A 370 -3.69 9.62 8.44
CA THR A 370 -4.88 10.30 7.89
C THR A 370 -4.49 11.07 6.65
N ILE A 371 -5.20 10.82 5.56
CA ILE A 371 -5.07 11.60 4.33
C ILE A 371 -6.24 12.59 4.24
N LEU A 372 -5.94 13.83 3.85
CA LEU A 372 -6.95 14.83 3.55
C LEU A 372 -7.41 14.71 2.08
N PRO A 373 -8.56 15.30 1.71
CA PRO A 373 -9.07 15.31 0.35
C PRO A 373 -8.03 15.59 -0.71
N GLN A 374 -7.11 16.53 -0.43
CA GLN A 374 -5.95 16.95 -1.22
C GLN A 374 -5.18 15.81 -1.89
N LEU A 375 -5.10 14.65 -1.22
CA LEU A 375 -4.37 13.49 -1.72
C LEU A 375 -5.22 12.57 -2.60
N TYR A 376 -6.52 12.45 -2.31
CA TYR A 376 -7.40 11.46 -2.97
C TYR A 376 -8.45 12.07 -3.90
N ILE A 377 -8.56 13.39 -4.02
CA ILE A 377 -9.33 14.06 -5.08
C ILE A 377 -8.31 14.70 -6.02
N GLN A 378 -7.65 13.91 -6.85
CA GLN A 378 -6.37 14.30 -7.46
C GLN A 378 -6.55 15.23 -8.66
N PRO A 379 -5.79 16.34 -8.76
CA PRO A 379 -5.85 17.24 -9.90
C PRO A 379 -5.33 16.53 -11.15
N MET A 380 -6.12 16.60 -12.22
CA MET A 380 -5.79 16.16 -13.56
C MET A 380 -5.67 17.39 -14.46
N MET A 381 -4.74 17.40 -15.40
CA MET A 381 -4.73 18.45 -16.43
C MET A 381 -6.08 18.41 -17.18
N GLY A 382 -6.89 19.45 -16.96
CA GLY A 382 -8.30 19.51 -17.35
C GLY A 382 -8.57 20.14 -18.72
N ALA A 383 -9.82 19.97 -19.17
CA ALA A 383 -10.34 20.39 -20.47
C ALA A 383 -10.53 21.91 -20.56
N GLY A 384 -9.45 22.64 -20.86
CA GLY A 384 -9.47 24.08 -21.14
C GLY A 384 -8.99 24.95 -19.97
N LEU A 385 -8.59 26.18 -20.26
CA LEU A 385 -7.87 27.07 -19.33
C LEU A 385 -8.66 27.53 -18.09
N ASN A 386 -9.98 27.30 -18.04
CA ASN A 386 -10.88 27.89 -17.05
C ASN A 386 -11.38 26.91 -15.98
N TYR A 387 -11.04 25.62 -16.11
CA TYR A 387 -11.50 24.58 -15.18
C TYR A 387 -10.33 23.76 -14.65
N GLU A 388 -10.42 23.42 -13.38
CA GLU A 388 -9.60 22.38 -12.77
C GLU A 388 -10.44 21.12 -12.62
N CYS A 389 -9.93 20.02 -13.16
CA CYS A 389 -10.60 18.73 -13.14
C CYS A 389 -9.87 17.78 -12.20
N TYR A 390 -10.63 16.93 -11.54
CA TYR A 390 -10.16 16.06 -10.50
C TYR A 390 -10.65 14.63 -10.74
N ARG A 391 -9.79 13.65 -10.44
CA ARG A 391 -10.15 12.23 -10.43
C ARG A 391 -10.25 11.71 -9.00
N PHE A 392 -10.99 10.63 -8.81
CA PHE A 392 -10.97 9.90 -7.55
C PHE A 392 -9.69 9.08 -7.43
N GLY A 393 -8.91 9.35 -6.38
CA GLY A 393 -7.59 8.79 -6.06
C GLY A 393 -7.64 7.39 -5.42
N ILE A 394 -8.81 6.75 -5.44
CA ILE A 394 -9.07 5.43 -4.84
C ILE A 394 -9.69 4.55 -5.92
N SER A 395 -9.27 3.29 -5.98
CA SER A 395 -9.79 2.33 -6.95
C SER A 395 -10.07 0.96 -6.32
N PRO A 396 -10.97 0.17 -6.92
CA PRO A 396 -11.16 -1.20 -6.49
C PRO A 396 -9.96 -2.07 -6.86
N SER A 397 -9.79 -3.12 -6.08
CA SER A 397 -8.91 -4.26 -6.32
C SER A 397 -9.74 -5.53 -6.14
N THR A 398 -9.24 -6.63 -6.68
CA THR A 398 -9.87 -7.94 -6.47
C THR A 398 -9.90 -8.26 -4.96
N ASN A 399 -8.72 -8.44 -4.34
CA ASN A 399 -8.64 -8.88 -2.93
C ASN A 399 -7.57 -8.15 -2.09
N ALA A 400 -6.75 -7.26 -2.67
CA ALA A 400 -5.56 -6.72 -1.99
C ALA A 400 -5.71 -5.22 -1.68
N LEU A 401 -5.45 -4.84 -0.44
CA LEU A 401 -5.34 -3.43 -0.08
C LEU A 401 -3.92 -2.93 -0.40
N VAL A 402 -3.81 -1.88 -1.21
CA VAL A 402 -2.53 -1.30 -1.62
C VAL A 402 -2.48 0.16 -1.20
N ILE A 403 -1.63 0.47 -0.23
CA ILE A 403 -1.23 1.82 0.14
C ILE A 403 -0.25 2.32 -0.93
N GLY A 404 -0.82 2.92 -1.98
CA GLY A 404 -0.08 3.46 -3.12
C GLY A 404 0.44 4.88 -2.91
N ALA A 405 0.98 5.46 -3.99
CA ALA A 405 1.52 6.82 -4.04
C ALA A 405 0.53 7.88 -3.50
N THR A 406 -0.77 7.75 -3.77
CA THR A 406 -1.83 8.62 -3.20
C THR A 406 -1.71 8.79 -1.69
N VAL A 407 -1.42 7.71 -0.96
CA VAL A 407 -1.26 7.78 0.50
C VAL A 407 0.16 8.16 0.86
N MET A 408 1.15 7.57 0.20
CA MET A 408 2.57 7.77 0.50
C MET A 408 3.03 9.23 0.29
N GLU A 409 2.41 9.98 -0.63
CA GLU A 409 2.65 11.43 -0.78
C GLU A 409 2.33 12.25 0.47
N GLY A 410 1.50 11.72 1.38
CA GLY A 410 1.21 12.35 2.67
C GLY A 410 2.32 12.14 3.72
N PHE A 411 3.23 11.19 3.53
CA PHE A 411 4.09 10.70 4.60
C PHE A 411 5.53 10.52 4.17
N TYR A 412 6.42 10.61 5.15
CA TYR A 412 7.75 10.03 5.02
C TYR A 412 7.66 8.58 5.49
N VAL A 413 8.00 7.66 4.58
CA VAL A 413 7.81 6.21 4.79
C VAL A 413 9.15 5.53 4.95
N VAL A 414 9.31 4.77 6.02
CA VAL A 414 10.56 4.07 6.37
C VAL A 414 10.35 2.57 6.22
N PHE A 415 11.16 1.93 5.40
CA PHE A 415 11.18 0.48 5.17
C PHE A 415 12.34 -0.14 5.95
N ASP A 416 12.12 -0.40 7.24
CA ASP A 416 13.11 -0.97 8.17
C ASP A 416 13.09 -2.50 8.10
N ARG A 417 13.73 -3.03 7.05
CA ARG A 417 13.85 -4.48 6.80
C ARG A 417 14.65 -5.16 7.91
N ALA A 418 15.65 -4.48 8.48
CA ALA A 418 16.44 -4.98 9.59
C ALA A 418 15.60 -5.30 10.83
N GLN A 419 14.58 -4.48 11.13
CA GLN A 419 13.68 -4.66 12.27
C GLN A 419 12.28 -5.12 11.88
N LYS A 420 12.07 -5.54 10.61
CA LYS A 420 10.81 -6.07 10.08
C LYS A 420 9.61 -5.17 10.37
N ARG A 421 9.73 -3.89 10.05
CA ARG A 421 8.69 -2.88 10.31
C ARG A 421 8.66 -1.79 9.26
N VAL A 422 7.50 -1.15 9.10
CA VAL A 422 7.31 0.03 8.27
C VAL A 422 6.98 1.22 9.16
N GLY A 423 7.74 2.31 9.02
CA GLY A 423 7.55 3.55 9.75
C GLY A 423 6.81 4.61 8.93
N PHE A 424 6.00 5.42 9.58
CA PHE A 424 5.33 6.57 8.99
C PHE A 424 5.56 7.81 9.85
N ALA A 425 5.85 8.94 9.21
CA ALA A 425 5.87 10.27 9.82
C ALA A 425 5.27 11.31 8.87
N ALA A 426 4.87 12.46 9.40
CA ALA A 426 4.34 13.54 8.57
C ALA A 426 5.45 14.12 7.66
N SER A 427 5.16 14.24 6.36
CA SER A 427 6.09 14.81 5.38
C SER A 427 5.92 16.33 5.27
N PRO A 428 6.99 17.15 5.43
CA PRO A 428 6.94 18.59 5.25
C PRO A 428 6.64 19.03 3.81
N CYS A 429 6.89 18.18 2.80
CA CYS A 429 6.55 18.49 1.42
C CYS A 429 5.10 18.13 1.06
N ALA A 430 4.38 17.45 1.97
CA ALA A 430 2.96 17.17 1.84
C ALA A 430 2.14 18.39 2.33
N GLU A 431 2.36 19.53 1.70
CA GLU A 431 1.67 20.79 2.02
C GLU A 431 1.18 21.47 0.73
N ILE A 432 -0.09 21.90 0.72
CA ILE A 432 -0.66 22.69 -0.39
C ILE A 432 -1.05 24.05 0.17
N ALA A 433 -0.55 25.13 -0.45
CA ALA A 433 -0.73 26.50 0.02
C ALA A 433 -0.36 26.71 1.51
N GLY A 434 0.67 25.99 1.98
CA GLY A 434 1.16 26.05 3.37
C GLY A 434 0.29 25.31 4.39
N ALA A 435 -0.71 24.54 3.95
CA ALA A 435 -1.51 23.68 4.80
C ALA A 435 -1.12 22.20 4.60
N PRO A 436 -0.91 21.43 5.68
CA PRO A 436 -0.62 20.00 5.57
C PRO A 436 -1.79 19.24 4.96
N VAL A 437 -1.48 18.22 4.16
CA VAL A 437 -2.49 17.38 3.49
C VAL A 437 -2.62 15.98 4.12
N SER A 438 -1.95 15.78 5.25
CA SER A 438 -1.95 14.53 6.00
C SER A 438 -1.77 14.79 7.50
N GLU A 439 -2.19 13.82 8.31
CA GLU A 439 -2.01 13.83 9.76
C GLU A 439 -1.57 12.43 10.23
N ILE A 440 -0.78 12.36 11.29
CA ILE A 440 -0.45 11.11 11.99
C ILE A 440 -0.69 11.29 13.49
N SER A 441 -1.29 10.29 14.13
CA SER A 441 -1.62 10.38 15.56
C SER A 441 -1.70 9.00 16.20
N GLY A 442 -1.34 8.92 17.49
CA GLY A 442 -1.41 7.72 18.31
C GLY A 442 -0.88 8.01 19.72
N PRO A 443 -0.87 7.01 20.63
CA PRO A 443 -1.42 5.67 20.41
C PRO A 443 -2.92 5.61 20.70
N PHE A 444 -3.62 4.65 20.08
CA PHE A 444 -4.99 4.25 20.40
C PHE A 444 -5.01 2.81 20.91
N SER A 445 -5.89 2.50 21.86
CA SER A 445 -6.09 1.12 22.33
C SER A 445 -6.64 0.23 21.21
N THR A 446 -6.30 -1.05 21.24
CA THR A 446 -6.81 -2.09 20.32
C THR A 446 -7.59 -3.18 21.03
N GLU A 447 -8.02 -2.95 22.28
CA GLU A 447 -8.76 -3.93 23.10
C GLU A 447 -10.10 -4.37 22.47
N ASP A 448 -10.73 -3.51 21.67
CA ASP A 448 -11.98 -3.76 20.95
C ASP A 448 -11.77 -4.41 19.58
N ILE A 449 -10.52 -4.63 19.16
CA ILE A 449 -10.16 -5.20 17.85
C ILE A 449 -9.57 -6.59 18.06
N ALA A 450 -9.82 -7.50 17.10
CA ALA A 450 -9.19 -8.82 17.11
C ALA A 450 -7.66 -8.72 17.23
N SER A 451 -7.05 -9.68 17.93
CA SER A 451 -5.59 -9.72 18.13
C SER A 451 -4.81 -9.92 16.82
N ASN A 452 -5.45 -10.52 15.81
CA ASN A 452 -4.92 -10.64 14.46
C ASN A 452 -6.03 -10.41 13.43
N CYS A 453 -5.84 -9.39 12.59
CA CYS A 453 -6.73 -9.03 11.50
C CYS A 453 -6.27 -9.58 10.14
N VAL A 454 -5.10 -10.21 10.06
CA VAL A 454 -4.68 -10.95 8.86
C VAL A 454 -5.33 -12.33 8.89
N PRO A 455 -6.17 -12.70 7.90
CA PRO A 455 -6.73 -14.04 7.82
C PRO A 455 -5.61 -15.07 7.85
N ALA A 456 -5.78 -16.13 8.65
CA ALA A 456 -4.93 -17.29 8.48
C ALA A 456 -5.12 -17.79 7.04
N LEU A 457 -4.01 -18.02 6.32
CA LEU A 457 -4.06 -18.69 5.03
C LEU A 457 -4.98 -19.91 5.18
N PRO A 458 -6.05 -20.03 4.37
CA PRO A 458 -6.80 -21.28 4.37
C PRO A 458 -5.77 -22.38 4.13
N LEU A 459 -5.76 -23.39 5.01
CA LEU A 459 -4.90 -24.58 4.87
C LEU A 459 -4.87 -24.95 3.39
N ASN A 460 -3.72 -24.68 2.79
CA ASN A 460 -3.44 -24.69 1.37
C ASN A 460 -4.34 -25.69 0.62
N GLU A 461 -5.06 -25.26 -0.42
CA GLU A 461 -5.75 -26.14 -1.36
C GLU A 461 -5.00 -27.46 -1.66
N PRO A 462 -3.65 -27.48 -1.85
CA PRO A 462 -2.94 -28.73 -2.09
C PRO A 462 -3.00 -29.72 -0.92
N VAL A 463 -3.16 -29.30 0.34
CA VAL A 463 -3.39 -30.22 1.46
C VAL A 463 -4.76 -30.87 1.36
N LEU A 464 -5.79 -30.11 0.96
CA LEU A 464 -7.13 -30.66 0.74
C LEU A 464 -7.14 -31.62 -0.47
N TRP A 465 -6.40 -31.30 -1.53
CA TRP A 465 -6.16 -32.21 -2.65
C TRP A 465 -5.38 -33.45 -2.22
N ILE A 466 -4.32 -33.32 -1.41
CA ILE A 466 -3.57 -34.45 -0.87
C ILE A 466 -4.46 -35.33 0.02
N VAL A 467 -5.28 -34.74 0.89
CA VAL A 467 -6.26 -35.45 1.71
C VAL A 467 -7.31 -36.15 0.82
N SER A 468 -7.79 -35.49 -0.23
CA SER A 468 -8.75 -36.06 -1.17
C SER A 468 -8.15 -37.22 -1.98
N TYR A 469 -6.94 -37.06 -2.53
CA TYR A 469 -6.24 -38.11 -3.28
C TYR A 469 -5.83 -39.28 -2.39
N THR A 470 -5.43 -39.03 -1.15
CA THR A 470 -5.16 -40.10 -0.18
C THR A 470 -6.44 -40.84 0.21
N LEU A 471 -7.57 -40.14 0.42
CA LEU A 471 -8.87 -40.79 0.64
C LEU A 471 -9.30 -41.65 -0.56
N MET A 472 -9.18 -41.11 -1.78
CA MET A 472 -9.53 -41.81 -3.02
C MET A 472 -8.64 -43.04 -3.24
N SER A 473 -7.35 -42.94 -2.93
CA SER A 473 -6.41 -44.07 -2.98
C SER A 473 -6.79 -45.16 -1.99
N VAL A 474 -7.07 -44.81 -0.74
CA VAL A 474 -7.51 -45.77 0.30
C VAL A 474 -8.83 -46.45 -0.10
N CYS A 475 -9.81 -45.69 -0.58
CA CYS A 475 -11.06 -46.24 -1.10
C CYS A 475 -10.84 -47.18 -2.29
N GLY A 476 -9.93 -46.83 -3.21
CA GLY A 476 -9.56 -47.67 -4.35
C GLY A 476 -8.93 -49.00 -3.92
N VAL A 477 -8.03 -48.98 -2.92
CA VAL A 477 -7.42 -50.21 -2.37
C VAL A 477 -8.48 -51.09 -1.70
N ILE A 478 -9.38 -50.50 -0.90
CA ILE A 478 -10.47 -51.25 -0.25
C ILE A 478 -11.38 -51.89 -1.29
N LEU A 479 -11.74 -51.16 -2.35
CA LEU A 479 -12.58 -51.69 -3.43
C LEU A 479 -11.87 -52.84 -4.16
N LEU A 480 -10.57 -52.72 -4.42
CA LEU A 480 -9.77 -53.76 -5.05
C LEU A 480 -9.68 -55.02 -4.17
N VAL A 481 -9.55 -54.87 -2.85
CA VAL A 481 -9.58 -55.99 -1.90
C VAL A 481 -10.95 -56.66 -1.89
N LEU A 482 -12.04 -55.89 -1.90
CA LEU A 482 -13.39 -56.45 -1.98
C LEU A 482 -13.65 -57.19 -3.30
N ILE A 483 -13.20 -56.63 -4.42
CA ILE A 483 -13.31 -57.26 -5.75
C ILE A 483 -12.47 -58.54 -5.80
N THR A 484 -11.25 -58.54 -5.27
CA THR A 484 -10.41 -59.75 -5.22
C THR A 484 -11.01 -60.83 -4.32
N LEU A 485 -11.61 -60.46 -3.18
CA LEU A 485 -12.35 -61.39 -2.32
C LEU A 485 -13.60 -61.98 -3.01
N LEU A 486 -14.28 -61.20 -3.86
CA LEU A 486 -15.43 -61.66 -4.66
C LEU A 486 -15.01 -62.55 -5.84
N LEU A 487 -13.83 -62.30 -6.42
CA LEU A 487 -13.29 -63.04 -7.57
C LEU A 487 -12.49 -64.28 -7.17
N LEU A 488 -12.07 -64.40 -5.91
CA LEU A 488 -11.48 -65.63 -5.38
C LEU A 488 -12.59 -66.68 -5.25
N PRO A 489 -12.57 -67.76 -6.05
CA PRO A 489 -13.56 -68.82 -5.91
C PRO A 489 -13.40 -69.42 -4.52
N VAL A 490 -14.45 -69.35 -3.70
CA VAL A 490 -14.56 -70.12 -2.47
C VAL A 490 -14.30 -71.58 -2.86
N ARG A 491 -13.10 -72.09 -2.56
CA ARG A 491 -12.77 -73.50 -2.66
C ARG A 491 -13.57 -74.21 -1.57
N CYS A 492 -14.86 -74.42 -1.84
CA CYS A 492 -15.67 -75.41 -1.17
C CYS A 492 -14.96 -76.75 -1.37
N ARG A 493 -14.27 -77.19 -0.32
CA ARG A 493 -13.66 -78.51 -0.22
C ARG A 493 -14.80 -79.55 -0.23
N HIS A 494 -15.18 -80.04 -1.39
CA HIS A 494 -16.08 -81.19 -1.51
C HIS A 494 -15.31 -82.47 -1.21
N HIS A 495 -15.67 -83.11 -0.10
CA HIS A 495 -15.29 -84.49 0.22
C HIS A 495 -16.41 -85.43 -0.32
N PRO A 496 -16.09 -86.63 -0.85
CA PRO A 496 -17.01 -87.44 -1.66
C PRO A 496 -18.10 -88.20 -0.87
N ARG A 497 -19.16 -88.54 -1.62
CA ARG A 497 -20.45 -89.15 -1.24
C ARG A 497 -20.42 -90.60 -0.72
N ASP A 498 -21.36 -90.83 0.22
CA ASP A 498 -22.28 -91.98 0.46
C ASP A 498 -21.73 -93.40 0.69
N PRO A 499 -22.48 -94.34 1.34
CA PRO A 499 -23.87 -94.32 1.84
C PRO A 499 -24.04 -94.87 3.29
N GLU A 500 -25.31 -95.01 3.70
CA GLU A 500 -25.86 -95.93 4.73
C GLU A 500 -26.15 -95.48 6.19
N VAL A 501 -27.46 -95.51 6.47
CA VAL A 501 -28.14 -96.10 7.65
C VAL A 501 -28.50 -95.18 8.84
N VAL A 502 -29.77 -94.73 8.78
CA VAL A 502 -30.90 -94.92 9.74
C VAL A 502 -30.64 -94.76 11.25
N ASN A 503 -31.33 -93.77 11.83
CA ASN A 503 -32.30 -93.88 12.95
C ASN A 503 -32.98 -92.49 13.10
N ASP A 504 -34.25 -92.29 12.75
CA ASP A 504 -35.47 -92.64 13.48
C ASP A 504 -35.70 -91.81 14.76
N GLU A 505 -36.97 -91.45 15.00
CA GLU A 505 -37.57 -90.79 16.18
C GLU A 505 -37.51 -89.24 16.33
N SER A 506 -38.60 -88.58 15.91
CA SER A 506 -39.49 -87.71 16.74
C SER A 506 -40.21 -86.65 15.87
N SER A 507 -41.34 -86.96 15.24
CA SER A 507 -42.69 -87.01 15.80
C SER A 507 -43.31 -85.65 16.21
N LEU A 508 -44.42 -85.33 15.52
CA LEU A 508 -45.64 -84.71 16.05
C LEU A 508 -45.76 -83.18 16.10
N VAL A 509 -46.20 -82.62 14.96
CA VAL A 509 -47.38 -81.74 14.94
C VAL A 509 -48.59 -82.66 14.71
N ARG A 510 -49.60 -82.65 15.59
CA ARG A 510 -50.88 -83.35 15.34
C ARG A 510 -52.04 -82.40 15.51
N HIS A 511 -52.73 -82.12 14.41
CA HIS A 511 -54.17 -82.33 14.19
C HIS A 511 -54.59 -81.49 12.96
N ARG A 512 -54.85 -82.07 11.79
CA ARG A 512 -56.07 -82.80 11.36
C ARG A 512 -56.98 -81.87 10.51
N TRP A 513 -56.98 -82.10 9.19
CA TRP A 513 -58.08 -81.91 8.21
C TRP A 513 -58.46 -80.43 7.90
N LYS A 514 -58.69 -79.99 6.65
CA LYS A 514 -59.23 -80.59 5.42
C LYS A 514 -58.50 -80.06 4.19
#